data_AF-A0A1I0XM80-F1
#
_entry.id   AF-A0A1I0XM80-F1
#
_cell.length_a   1.000
_cell.length_b   1.000
_cell.length_c   1.000
_cell.angle_alpha   90.00
_cell.angle_beta   90.00
_cell.angle_gamma   90.00
#
_symmetry.space_group_name_H-M   'P 1'
#
loop_
_entity.id
_entity.type
_entity.pdbx_description
1 polymer ?
#
loop_
_entity_poly.entity_id
_entity_poly.type
_entity_poly.pdbx_seq_one_letter_code
_entity_poly.pdbx_strand_id
1 'polypeptide(L)' 'MTNWFYCIYGISYLVSGVYLLVTVFGWYKPKHKTEEKAKSYEHFYKKYNTFIKIGSVFLILRGVFVLIN' A
#
# COMPACT_ATOMS: atom_id res chain seq x y z
N MET A 1 4.77 3.93 30.05
CA MET A 1 3.50 3.50 29.44
C MET A 1 3.74 3.32 27.96
N THR A 2 3.69 2.08 27.47
CA THR A 2 3.87 1.75 26.05
C THR A 2 2.84 2.57 25.26
N ASN A 3 3.30 3.38 24.32
CA ASN A 3 2.41 4.34 23.66
C ASN A 3 1.68 3.62 22.52
N TRP A 4 0.65 2.85 22.87
CA TRP A 4 -0.12 1.95 21.99
C TRP A 4 -0.54 2.61 20.67
N PHE A 5 -0.75 3.93 20.66
CA PHE A 5 -1.00 4.71 19.46
C PHE A 5 0.09 4.55 18.40
N TYR A 6 1.37 4.60 18.78
CA TYR A 6 2.49 4.47 17.83
C TYR A 6 2.52 3.08 17.20
N CYS A 7 2.27 2.03 17.98
CA CYS A 7 2.14 0.67 17.45
C CYS A 7 0.98 0.55 16.45
N ILE A 8 -0.21 1.08 16.78
CA ILE A 8 -1.37 1.00 15.89
C ILE A 8 -1.12 1.75 14.59
N TYR A 9 -0.53 2.95 14.66
CA TYR A 9 -0.17 3.72 13.47
C TYR A 9 0.93 3.02 12.65
N GLY A 10 2.00 2.55 13.29
CA GLY A 10 3.09 1.83 12.63
C GLY A 10 2.60 0.59 11.89
N ILE A 11 1.78 -0.25 12.55
CA ILE A 11 1.18 -1.45 11.93
C ILE A 11 0.28 -1.06 10.76
N SER A 12 -0.56 -0.02 10.91
CA SER A 12 -1.47 0.43 9.84
C SER A 12 -0.71 0.89 8.59
N TYR A 13 0.41 1.61 8.76
CA TYR A 13 1.28 2.01 7.65
C TYR A 13 1.96 0.81 6.99
N LEU A 14 2.41 -0.15 7.80
CA LEU A 14 3.09 -1.35 7.32
C LEU A 14 2.13 -2.25 6.52
N VAL A 15 0.93 -2.51 7.04
CA VAL A 15 -0.12 -3.27 6.37
C VAL A 15 -0.55 -2.59 5.06
N SER A 16 -0.75 -1.28 5.09
CA SER A 16 -1.13 -0.52 3.88
C SER A 16 -0.04 -0.54 2.81
N GLY A 17 1.23 -0.41 3.22
CA GLY A 17 2.38 -0.50 2.32
C GLY A 17 2.51 -1.88 1.69
N VAL A 18 2.39 -2.96 2.48
CA VAL A 18 2.40 -4.34 1.99
C VAL A 18 1.22 -4.59 1.03
N TYR A 19 0.01 -4.15 1.38
CA TYR A 19 -1.16 -4.31 0.53
C TYR A 19 -0.96 -3.65 -0.84
N LEU A 20 -0.45 -2.41 -0.87
CA LEU A 20 -0.12 -1.72 -2.12
C LEU A 20 0.95 -2.48 -2.90
N LEU A 21 2.01 -2.95 -2.24
CA LEU A 21 3.08 -3.71 -2.89
C LEU A 21 2.55 -5.00 -3.55
N VAL A 22 1.72 -5.77 -2.84
CA VAL A 22 1.08 -7.00 -3.35
C VAL A 22 0.14 -6.70 -4.51
N THR A 23 -0.61 -5.59 -4.44
CA THR A 23 -1.51 -5.15 -5.52
C THR A 23 -0.70 -4.76 -6.76
N VAL A 24 0.43 -4.08 -6.58
CA VAL A 24 1.32 -3.65 -7.66
C VAL A 24 2.10 -4.77 -8.33
N PHE A 25 2.50 -5.78 -7.56
CA PHE A 25 3.09 -6.99 -8.13
C PHE A 25 2.07 -7.87 -8.87
N GLY A 26 0.80 -7.45 -8.92
CA GLY A 26 -0.26 -8.18 -9.62
C GLY A 26 -0.70 -9.45 -8.91
N TRP A 27 -0.26 -9.65 -7.66
CA TRP A 27 -0.68 -10.80 -6.84
C TRP A 27 -2.13 -10.67 -6.39
N TYR A 28 -2.60 -9.43 -6.20
CA TYR A 28 -3.98 -9.14 -5.88
C TYR A 28 -4.61 -8.25 -6.95
N LYS A 29 -5.63 -8.78 -7.64
CA LYS A 29 -6.45 -8.01 -8.57
C LYS A 29 -7.74 -7.60 -7.84
N PRO A 30 -7.96 -6.29 -7.57
CA PRO A 30 -9.21 -5.85 -6.97
C PRO A 30 -10.39 -6.17 -7.90
N LYS A 31 -11.44 -6.80 -7.36
CA LYS A 31 -12.68 -7.05 -8.10
C LYS A 31 -13.41 -5.72 -8.33
N HIS A 32 -13.34 -5.19 -9.55
CA HIS A 32 -14.12 -4.02 -9.94
C HIS A 32 -15.53 -4.45 -10.40
N LYS A 33 -16.57 -3.79 -9.89
CA LYS A 33 -17.99 -4.08 -10.24
C LYS A 33 -18.38 -3.70 -11.68
N THR A 34 -17.58 -2.88 -12.36
CA THR A 34 -17.92 -2.33 -13.69
C THR A 34 -16.67 -2.28 -14.57
N GLU A 35 -16.79 -2.65 -15.84
CA GLU A 35 -15.68 -2.74 -16.80
C GLU A 35 -15.01 -1.38 -17.07
N GLU A 36 -15.76 -0.29 -17.10
CA GLU A 36 -15.20 1.07 -17.23
C GLU A 36 -14.25 1.42 -16.08
N LYS A 37 -14.63 1.04 -14.85
CA LYS A 37 -13.78 1.27 -13.67
C LYS A 37 -12.54 0.39 -13.70
N ALA A 38 -12.65 -0.83 -14.21
CA ALA A 38 -11.51 -1.73 -14.36
C ALA A 38 -10.48 -1.16 -15.36
N LYS A 39 -10.92 -0.69 -16.54
CA LYS A 39 -10.03 -0.09 -17.55
C LYS A 39 -9.38 1.20 -17.07
N SER A 40 -10.14 2.08 -16.42
CA SER A 40 -9.61 3.33 -15.86
C SER A 40 -8.57 3.04 -14.77
N TYR A 41 -8.85 2.06 -13.90
CA TYR A 41 -7.93 1.64 -12.86
C TYR A 41 -6.66 1.03 -13.44
N GLU A 42 -6.75 0.11 -14.42
CA GLU A 42 -5.58 -0.44 -15.12
C GLU A 42 -4.72 0.63 -15.77
N HIS A 43 -5.33 1.62 -16.44
CA HIS A 43 -4.59 2.69 -17.09
C HIS A 43 -3.85 3.58 -16.08
N PHE A 44 -4.52 3.93 -14.97
CA PHE A 44 -3.90 4.67 -13.88
C PHE A 44 -2.77 3.85 -13.25
N TYR A 45 -3.02 2.58 -12.94
CA TYR A 45 -2.03 1.71 -12.31
C TYR A 45 -0.81 1.48 -13.20
N LYS A 46 -1.01 1.33 -14.51
CA LYS A 46 0.08 1.16 -15.47
C LYS A 46 0.95 2.43 -15.57
N LYS A 47 0.33 3.61 -15.52
CA LYS A 47 1.04 4.91 -15.54
C LYS A 47 1.79 5.20 -14.25
N TYR A 48 1.17 4.90 -13.10
CA TYR A 48 1.73 5.21 -11.78
C TYR A 48 2.40 4.02 -11.09
N ASN A 49 2.56 2.89 -11.79
CA ASN A 49 3.13 1.64 -11.25
C ASN A 49 4.41 1.91 -10.45
N THR A 50 5.37 2.59 -11.07
CA THR A 50 6.66 2.92 -10.44
C THR A 50 6.50 3.80 -9.20
N PHE A 51 5.64 4.82 -9.26
CA PHE A 51 5.38 5.71 -8.12
C PHE A 51 4.71 4.96 -6.96
N ILE A 52 3.75 4.07 -7.25
CA ILE A 52 3.09 3.27 -6.22
C ILE A 52 4.06 2.25 -5.62
N LYS A 53 4.96 1.64 -6.42
CA LYS A 53 6.05 0.79 -5.89
C LYS A 53 6.91 1.57 -4.91
N ILE A 54 7.44 2.72 -5.31
CA ILE A 54 8.30 3.54 -4.45
C ILE A 54 7.54 3.97 -3.18
N GLY A 55 6.30 4.44 -3.32
CA GLY A 55 5.44 4.82 -2.20
C GLY A 55 5.16 3.66 -1.24
N SER A 56 4.92 2.45 -1.76
CA SER A 56 4.70 1.24 -0.94
C SER A 56 5.92 0.88 -0.11
N VAL A 57 7.12 0.98 -0.68
CA VAL A 57 8.39 0.76 0.03
C VAL A 57 8.60 1.83 1.10
N PHE A 58 8.32 3.09 0.80
CA PHE A 58 8.39 4.20 1.76
C PHE A 58 7.43 4.01 2.95
N LEU A 59 6.20 3.55 2.67
CA LEU A 59 5.19 3.23 3.69
C LEU A 59 5.65 2.09 4.60
N ILE A 60 6.23 1.03 4.03
CA ILE A 60 6.80 -0.09 4.81
C ILE A 60 7.95 0.40 5.68
N LEU A 61 8.92 1.13 5.11
CA LEU A 61 10.07 1.68 5.84
C LEU A 61 9.61 2.59 6.99
N ARG A 62 8.64 3.48 6.73
CA ARG A 62 8.09 4.37 7.76
C ARG A 62 7.33 3.61 8.83
N GLY A 63 6.53 2.61 8.45
CA GLY A 63 5.81 1.76 9.40
C GLY A 63 6.75 0.98 10.30
N VAL A 64 7.82 0.39 9.74
CA VAL A 64 8.88 -0.31 10.49
C VAL A 64 9.61 0.65 11.43
N PHE A 65 9.98 1.85 10.97
CA PHE A 65 10.66 2.85 11.78
C PHE A 65 9.82 3.30 12.99
N VAL A 66 8.51 3.53 12.79
CA VAL A 66 7.55 3.87 13.85
C VAL A 66 7.30 2.72 14.81
N LEU A 67 7.51 1.47 14.38
CA LEU A 67 7.34 0.29 15.24
C LEU A 67 8.57 0.03 16.12
N ILE A 68 9.76 0.35 15.61
CA ILE A 68 11.05 0.14 16.29
C ILE A 68 11.31 1.25 17.32
N ASN A 69 10.79 2.46 17.09
CA ASN A 69 11.09 3.67 17.86
C ASN A 69 9.85 4.20 18.60
#